data_AF-A0A2P8K780-F1
#
_entry.id   AF-A0A2P8K780-F1
#
_cell.length_a   1.000
_cell.length_b   1.000
_cell.length_c   1.000
_cell.angle_alpha   90.00
_cell.angle_beta   90.00
_cell.angle_gamma   90.00
#
_symmetry.space_group_name_H-M   'P 1'
#
loop_
_entity.id
_entity.type
_entity.pdbx_description
1 polymer ?
#
loop_
_entity_poly.entity_id
_entity_poly.type
_entity_poly.pdbx_seq_one_letter_code
_entity_poly.pdbx_strand_id
1 'polypeptide(L)'
;NIEWTDLSFQQATQGNTALIVFPVAVLLAFLVLAAQYESWSLPLAVILIVPMTMLSALFGVWLTGGDNNVFVQVGLVVLMGLACKNAILIVEFARELEIQGKGIMEAALEACRLRLRPIVMTSIAFIAGTIPLILGHGAGAEVRGVTG
;
A
#
# COMPACT_ATOMS: atom_id res chain seq x y z
N ASN A 1 -4.78 -34.95 -18.74
CA ASN A 1 -3.85 -33.89 -18.29
C ASN A 1 -4.68 -32.63 -18.07
N ILE A 2 -5.60 -32.55 -17.09
CA ILE A 2 -5.39 -32.32 -15.65
C ILE A 2 -4.22 -31.37 -15.36
N GLU A 3 -4.25 -30.18 -15.98
CA GLU A 3 -3.31 -29.07 -15.68
C GLU A 3 -4.06 -27.83 -15.15
N TRP A 4 -5.40 -27.81 -15.28
CA TRP A 4 -6.29 -26.78 -14.75
C TRP A 4 -6.51 -26.88 -13.24
N THR A 5 -6.29 -28.05 -12.63
CA THR A 5 -6.52 -28.26 -11.20
C THR A 5 -5.44 -27.59 -10.35
N ASP A 6 -4.16 -27.60 -10.75
CA ASP A 6 -3.09 -27.02 -9.94
C ASP A 6 -3.15 -25.48 -9.86
N LEU A 7 -3.35 -24.79 -10.99
CA LEU A 7 -3.44 -23.31 -11.01
C LEU A 7 -4.68 -22.79 -10.26
N SER A 8 -5.85 -23.40 -10.47
CA SER A 8 -7.08 -22.99 -9.78
C SER A 8 -7.10 -23.41 -8.30
N PHE A 9 -6.47 -24.54 -7.93
CA PHE A 9 -6.29 -24.94 -6.54
C PHE A 9 -5.28 -24.06 -5.80
N GLN A 10 -4.20 -23.61 -6.47
CA GLN A 10 -3.29 -22.60 -5.92
C GLN A 10 -4.00 -21.26 -5.72
N GLN A 11 -4.84 -20.82 -6.66
CA GLN A 11 -5.61 -19.57 -6.54
C GLN A 11 -6.64 -19.64 -5.40
N ALA A 12 -7.32 -20.79 -5.21
CA ALA A 12 -8.26 -21.00 -4.12
C ALA A 12 -7.57 -21.14 -2.74
N THR A 13 -6.44 -21.87 -2.68
CA THR A 13 -5.68 -22.07 -1.44
C THR A 13 -4.92 -20.81 -1.01
N GLN A 14 -4.38 -20.04 -1.97
CA GLN A 14 -3.73 -18.76 -1.71
C GLN A 14 -4.75 -17.68 -1.34
N GLY A 15 -5.93 -17.64 -1.96
CA GLY A 15 -7.01 -16.73 -1.56
C GLY A 15 -7.42 -16.93 -0.10
N ASN A 16 -7.53 -18.19 0.35
CA ASN A 16 -7.86 -18.52 1.74
C ASN A 16 -6.70 -18.23 2.72
N THR A 17 -5.45 -18.44 2.30
CA THR A 17 -4.27 -18.12 3.12
C THR A 17 -4.06 -16.61 3.24
N ALA A 18 -4.22 -15.86 2.15
CA ALA A 18 -4.12 -14.40 2.15
C ALA A 18 -5.18 -13.75 3.07
N LEU A 19 -6.40 -14.30 3.09
CA LEU A 19 -7.47 -13.87 3.98
C LEU A 19 -7.14 -14.02 5.47
N ILE A 20 -6.29 -14.98 5.85
CA ILE A 20 -5.86 -15.20 7.24
C ILE A 20 -4.59 -14.40 7.55
N VAL A 21 -3.61 -14.40 6.63
CA VAL A 21 -2.33 -13.72 6.81
C VAL A 21 -2.50 -12.20 6.88
N PHE A 22 -3.42 -11.64 6.10
CA PHE A 22 -3.66 -10.20 6.06
C PHE A 22 -4.10 -9.61 7.43
N PRO A 23 -5.17 -10.10 8.09
CA PRO A 23 -5.57 -9.58 9.39
C PRO A 23 -4.52 -9.84 10.48
N VAL A 24 -3.80 -10.96 10.43
CA VAL A 24 -2.70 -11.22 11.38
C VAL A 24 -1.54 -10.25 11.18
N ALA A 25 -1.16 -9.96 9.93
CA ALA A 25 -0.11 -8.98 9.61
C ALA A 25 -0.51 -7.56 10.03
N VAL A 26 -1.76 -7.16 9.78
CA VAL A 26 -2.30 -5.87 10.22
C VAL A 26 -2.32 -5.77 11.74
N LEU A 27 -2.74 -6.83 12.44
CA LEU A 27 -2.75 -6.89 13.89
C LEU A 27 -1.34 -6.80 14.48
N LEU A 28 -0.37 -7.52 13.93
CA LEU A 28 1.03 -7.43 14.35
C LEU A 28 1.63 -6.05 14.08
N ALA A 29 1.36 -5.46 12.91
CA ALA A 29 1.78 -4.09 12.61
C ALA A 29 1.15 -3.07 13.57
N PHE A 30 -0.14 -3.23 13.90
CA PHE A 30 -0.83 -2.41 14.90
C PHE A 30 -0.14 -2.49 16.26
N LEU A 31 0.14 -3.70 16.75
CA LEU A 31 0.77 -3.95 18.04
C LEU A 31 2.17 -3.33 18.11
N VAL A 32 2.96 -3.49 17.05
CA VAL A 32 4.32 -2.91 16.98
C VAL A 32 4.26 -1.39 16.99
N LEU A 33 3.37 -0.76 16.20
CA LEU A 33 3.22 0.69 16.17
C LEU A 33 2.64 1.23 17.48
N ALA A 34 1.68 0.53 18.09
CA ALA A 34 1.10 0.90 19.39
C ALA A 34 2.15 0.85 20.51
N ALA A 35 3.00 -0.18 20.51
CA ALA A 35 4.11 -0.30 21.44
C ALA A 35 5.18 0.79 21.20
N GLN A 36 5.43 1.16 19.95
CA GLN A 36 6.41 2.17 19.59
C GLN A 36 5.96 3.60 19.92
N TYR A 37 4.69 3.95 19.70
CA TYR A 37 4.17 5.30 19.90
C TYR A 37 3.53 5.53 21.27
N GLU A 38 3.45 4.50 22.11
CA GLU A 38 2.77 4.53 23.42
C GLU A 38 1.33 5.09 23.32
N SER A 39 0.68 4.85 22.17
CA SER A 39 -0.61 5.44 21.83
C SER A 39 -1.40 4.52 20.91
N TRP A 40 -2.69 4.41 21.20
CA TRP A 40 -3.63 3.58 20.42
C TRP A 40 -4.22 4.33 19.21
N SER A 41 -4.19 5.67 19.22
CA SER A 41 -4.81 6.52 18.19
C SER A 41 -3.94 6.67 16.95
N LEU A 42 -2.62 6.82 17.13
CA LEU A 42 -1.67 7.02 16.03
C LEU A 42 -1.59 5.79 15.09
N PRO A 43 -1.52 4.54 15.59
CA PRO A 43 -1.52 3.34 14.74
C PRO A 43 -2.84 3.18 13.97
N LEU A 44 -3.97 3.60 14.55
CA LEU A 44 -5.28 3.48 13.91
C LEU A 44 -5.37 4.37 12.66
N ALA A 45 -4.77 5.56 12.71
CA ALA A 45 -4.67 6.45 11.54
C ALA A 45 -3.87 5.81 10.38
N VAL A 46 -2.82 5.04 10.70
CA VAL A 46 -2.01 4.32 9.70
C VAL A 46 -2.79 3.17 9.08
N ILE A 47 -3.54 2.40 9.89
CA ILE A 47 -4.32 1.26 9.40
C ILE A 47 -5.47 1.70 8.49
N LEU A 48 -6.08 2.86 8.78
CA LEU A 48 -7.18 3.38 7.97
C LEU A 48 -6.78 3.70 6.52
N ILE A 49 -5.48 3.87 6.26
CA ILE A 49 -4.95 4.08 4.91
C ILE A 49 -4.96 2.80 4.08
N VAL A 50 -4.81 1.62 4.68
CA VAL A 50 -4.81 0.32 3.99
C VAL A 50 -6.09 0.05 3.18
N PRO A 51 -7.31 0.14 3.74
CA PRO A 51 -8.53 -0.08 2.96
C PRO A 51 -8.72 1.01 1.90
N MET A 52 -8.27 2.23 2.17
CA MET A 52 -8.39 3.34 1.23
C MET A 52 -7.44 3.18 0.02
N THR A 53 -6.23 2.66 0.22
CA THR A 53 -5.34 2.32 -0.90
C THR A 53 -5.85 1.14 -1.70
N MET A 54 -6.35 0.09 -1.06
CA MET A 54 -6.99 -1.02 -1.79
C MET A 54 -8.14 -0.54 -2.67
N LEU A 55 -9.01 0.33 -2.12
CA LEU A 55 -10.14 0.88 -2.87
C LEU A 55 -9.64 1.70 -4.07
N SER A 56 -8.66 2.58 -3.87
CA SER A 56 -8.11 3.44 -4.93
C SER A 56 -7.46 2.63 -6.06
N ALA A 57 -6.73 1.58 -5.71
CA ALA A 57 -6.04 0.76 -6.70
C ALA A 57 -7.00 -0.18 -7.45
N LEU A 58 -8.00 -0.77 -6.77
CA LEU A 58 -9.07 -1.53 -7.44
C LEU A 58 -9.90 -0.64 -8.36
N PHE A 59 -10.17 0.61 -7.96
CA PHE A 59 -10.84 1.59 -8.80
C PHE A 59 -10.02 1.93 -10.06
N GLY A 60 -8.69 2.03 -9.94
CA GLY A 60 -7.79 2.19 -11.06
C GLY A 60 -7.84 1.02 -12.04
N VAL A 61 -7.77 -0.22 -11.55
CA VAL A 61 -7.87 -1.43 -12.38
C VAL A 61 -9.22 -1.51 -13.09
N TRP A 62 -10.30 -1.13 -12.39
CA TRP A 62 -11.64 -1.07 -12.96
C TRP A 62 -11.73 -0.06 -14.13
N LEU A 63 -11.11 1.11 -14.00
CA LEU A 63 -11.02 2.12 -15.07
C LEU A 63 -10.21 1.63 -16.28
N THR A 64 -9.15 0.86 -16.05
CA THR A 64 -8.32 0.28 -17.13
C THR A 64 -8.96 -0.96 -17.77
N GLY A 65 -10.06 -1.48 -17.20
CA GLY A 65 -10.75 -2.69 -17.68
C GLY A 65 -9.94 -3.97 -17.48
N GLY A 66 -8.98 -3.96 -16.55
CA GLY A 66 -8.11 -5.10 -16.27
C GLY A 66 -8.75 -6.12 -15.32
N ASP A 67 -8.37 -7.39 -15.45
CA ASP A 67 -8.81 -8.46 -14.55
C ASP A 67 -8.02 -8.47 -13.24
N ASN A 68 -8.69 -8.81 -12.14
CA ASN A 68 -8.04 -9.00 -10.83
C ASN A 68 -7.29 -10.35 -10.78
N ASN A 69 -6.10 -10.36 -11.37
CA ASN A 69 -5.21 -11.52 -11.41
C ASN A 69 -4.11 -11.45 -10.31
N VAL A 70 -3.27 -12.48 -10.23
CA VAL A 70 -2.18 -12.56 -9.23
C VAL A 70 -1.18 -11.40 -9.36
N PHE A 71 -0.93 -10.90 -10.57
CA PHE A 71 -0.03 -9.77 -10.79
C PHE A 71 -0.58 -8.47 -10.23
N VAL A 72 -1.89 -8.20 -10.43
CA VAL A 72 -2.59 -7.08 -9.79
C VAL A 72 -2.52 -7.20 -8.27
N GLN A 73 -2.73 -8.40 -7.71
CA GLN A 73 -2.62 -8.62 -6.25
C GLN A 73 -1.22 -8.32 -5.71
N VAL A 74 -0.16 -8.72 -6.41
CA VAL A 74 1.22 -8.38 -6.03
C VAL A 74 1.44 -6.87 -6.10
N GLY A 75 0.97 -6.21 -7.17
CA GLY A 75 1.02 -4.75 -7.30
C GLY A 75 0.27 -4.02 -6.18
N LEU A 76 -0.92 -4.50 -5.80
CA LEU A 76 -1.71 -3.98 -4.69
C LEU A 76 -0.95 -4.04 -3.37
N VAL A 77 -0.26 -5.14 -3.08
CA VAL A 77 0.56 -5.29 -1.85
C VAL A 77 1.72 -4.31 -1.84
N VAL A 78 2.40 -4.12 -2.97
CA VAL A 78 3.52 -3.15 -3.09
C VAL A 78 3.02 -1.71 -2.90
N LEU A 79 1.91 -1.33 -3.55
CA LEU A 79 1.29 -0.02 -3.41
C LEU A 79 0.83 0.24 -1.97
N MET A 80 0.23 -0.76 -1.33
CA MET A 80 -0.18 -0.69 0.07
C MET A 80 1.03 -0.42 0.98
N GLY A 81 2.14 -1.14 0.78
CA GLY A 81 3.38 -0.94 1.55
C GLY A 81 3.97 0.46 1.37
N LEU A 82 3.98 0.99 0.14
CA LEU A 82 4.45 2.35 -0.16
C LEU A 82 3.59 3.40 0.56
N ALA A 83 2.27 3.26 0.51
CA ALA A 83 1.35 4.17 1.18
C ALA A 83 1.44 4.09 2.71
N CYS A 84 1.53 2.88 3.27
CA CYS A 84 1.72 2.69 4.71
C CYS A 84 3.02 3.34 5.18
N LYS A 85 4.14 3.15 4.47
CA LYS A 85 5.41 3.81 4.82
C LYS A 85 5.26 5.34 4.86
N ASN A 86 4.58 5.91 3.86
CA ASN A 86 4.35 7.36 3.79
C ASN A 86 3.43 7.85 4.93
N ALA A 87 2.41 7.07 5.29
CA ALA A 87 1.51 7.34 6.41
C ALA A 87 2.25 7.35 7.75
N ILE A 88 3.03 6.29 8.02
CA ILE A 88 3.84 6.14 9.25
C ILE A 88 4.75 7.35 9.40
N LEU A 89 5.44 7.75 8.33
CA LEU A 89 6.37 8.89 8.32
C LEU A 89 5.73 10.25 8.63
N ILE A 90 4.45 10.44 8.27
CA ILE A 90 3.71 11.67 8.60
C ILE A 90 3.29 11.64 10.07
N VAL A 91 2.70 10.51 10.50
CA VAL A 91 2.18 10.34 11.86
C VAL A 91 3.30 10.44 12.89
N GLU A 92 4.44 9.81 12.62
CA GLU A 92 5.64 9.90 13.46
C GLU A 92 6.14 11.33 13.60
N PHE A 93 6.25 12.08 12.50
CA PHE A 93 6.73 13.46 12.55
C PHE A 93 5.75 14.41 13.23
N ALA A 94 4.45 14.18 13.05
CA ALA A 94 3.42 14.94 13.76
C ALA A 94 3.50 14.69 15.26
N ARG A 95 3.70 13.44 15.68
CA ARG A 95 3.88 13.08 17.09
C ARG A 95 5.15 13.68 17.69
N GLU A 96 6.27 13.67 16.97
CA GLU A 96 7.51 14.31 17.40
C GLU A 96 7.30 15.82 17.68
N LEU A 97 6.60 16.51 16.78
CA LEU A 97 6.29 17.94 16.91
C LEU A 97 5.29 18.22 18.05
N GLU A 98 4.34 17.31 18.29
CA GLU A 98 3.42 17.37 19.44
C GLU A 98 4.19 17.25 20.77
N ILE A 99 5.16 16.32 20.85
CA ILE A 99 6.04 16.14 22.02
C ILE A 99 6.91 17.39 22.26
N GLN A 100 7.31 18.07 21.19
CA GLN A 100 8.02 19.36 21.27
C GLN A 100 7.13 20.53 21.71
N GLY A 101 5.84 20.28 21.99
CA GLY A 101 4.90 21.26 22.54
C GLY A 101 4.07 22.01 21.50
N LYS A 102 4.10 21.62 20.22
CA LYS A 102 3.21 22.21 19.21
C LYS A 102 1.78 21.67 19.34
N GLY A 103 0.79 22.49 18.98
CA GLY A 103 -0.59 22.03 18.92
C GLY A 103 -0.78 20.93 17.87
N ILE A 104 -1.65 19.96 18.14
CA ILE A 104 -1.92 18.78 17.29
C ILE A 104 -2.10 19.17 15.81
N MET A 105 -2.85 20.24 15.54
CA MET A 105 -3.15 20.64 14.17
C MET A 105 -1.97 21.33 13.47
N GLU A 106 -1.19 22.12 14.20
CA GLU A 106 0.04 22.73 13.65
C GLU A 106 1.10 21.66 13.38
N ALA A 107 1.26 20.71 14.31
CA ALA A 107 2.16 19.58 14.18
C ALA A 107 1.82 18.72 12.96
N ALA A 108 0.55 18.39 12.75
CA ALA A 108 0.09 17.63 11.58
C ALA A 108 0.35 18.39 10.26
N LEU A 109 0.10 19.70 10.23
CA LEU A 109 0.25 20.52 9.03
C LEU A 109 1.73 20.70 8.65
N GLU A 110 2.60 20.84 9.64
CA GLU A 110 4.04 20.94 9.45
C GLU A 110 4.68 19.61 9.06
N ALA A 111 4.26 18.50 9.69
CA ALA A 111 4.62 17.15 9.28
C ALA A 111 4.27 16.90 7.80
N CYS A 112 3.04 17.26 7.40
CA CYS A 112 2.61 17.17 6.00
C CYS A 112 3.52 18.00 5.07
N ARG A 113 3.84 19.24 5.42
CA ARG A 113 4.72 20.11 4.60
C ARG A 113 6.12 19.55 4.43
N LEU A 114 6.72 19.03 5.49
CA LEU A 114 8.08 18.48 5.46
C LEU A 114 8.15 17.19 4.63
N ARG A 115 7.08 16.38 4.66
CA ARG A 115 7.01 15.12 3.91
C ARG A 115 6.49 15.27 2.49
N LEU A 116 5.84 16.38 2.13
CA LEU A 116 5.29 16.62 0.79
C LEU A 116 6.35 16.44 -0.31
N ARG A 117 7.54 17.04 -0.15
CA ARG A 117 8.63 16.94 -1.13
C ARG A 117 9.10 15.47 -1.32
N PRO A 118 9.46 14.73 -0.26
CA PRO A 118 9.80 13.30 -0.37
C PRO A 118 8.67 12.42 -0.94
N ILE A 119 7.42 12.63 -0.54
CA ILE A 119 6.28 11.83 -1.00
C ILE A 119 6.03 12.05 -2.50
N VAL A 120 6.07 13.30 -2.95
CA VAL A 120 5.93 13.64 -4.37
C VAL A 120 7.08 13.05 -5.18
N MET A 121 8.31 13.13 -4.68
CA MET A 121 9.49 12.56 -5.35
C MET A 121 9.35 11.04 -5.57
N THR A 122 9.00 10.30 -4.52
CA THR A 122 8.85 8.83 -4.60
C THR A 122 7.66 8.42 -5.46
N SER A 123 6.55 9.16 -5.38
CA SER A 123 5.36 8.90 -6.20
C SER A 123 5.63 9.14 -7.69
N ILE A 124 6.28 10.26 -8.04
CA ILE A 124 6.66 10.56 -9.42
C ILE A 124 7.65 9.52 -9.95
N ALA A 125 8.65 9.14 -9.16
CA ALA A 125 9.62 8.12 -9.55
C ALA A 125 8.95 6.75 -9.79
N PHE A 126 7.99 6.37 -8.94
CA PHE A 126 7.22 5.14 -9.10
C PHE A 126 6.38 5.17 -10.38
N ILE A 127 5.60 6.23 -10.60
CA ILE A 127 4.79 6.41 -11.81
C ILE A 127 5.67 6.41 -13.06
N ALA A 128 6.77 7.16 -13.05
CA ALA A 128 7.70 7.19 -14.18
C ALA A 128 8.33 5.81 -14.45
N GLY A 129 8.58 5.01 -13.41
CA GLY A 129 9.06 3.64 -13.51
C GLY A 129 8.02 2.66 -14.06
N THR A 130 6.73 2.89 -13.82
CA THR A 130 5.66 2.04 -14.34
C THR A 130 5.16 2.41 -15.73
N ILE A 131 5.35 3.66 -16.20
CA ILE A 131 5.08 4.07 -17.59
C ILE A 131 5.66 3.10 -18.65
N PRO A 132 6.95 2.71 -18.62
CA PRO A 132 7.51 1.79 -19.61
C PRO A 132 6.99 0.36 -19.48
N LEU A 133 6.52 -0.05 -18.30
CA LEU A 133 5.89 -1.37 -18.09
C LEU A 133 4.51 -1.44 -18.73
N ILE A 134 3.75 -0.33 -18.68
CA ILE A 134 2.42 -0.21 -19.26
C ILE A 134 2.47 -0.03 -20.78
N LEU A 135 3.46 0.73 -21.29
CA LEU A 135 3.58 1.05 -22.74
C LEU A 135 4.48 0.06 -23.52
N GLY A 136 5.16 -0.87 -22.85
CA GLY A 136 6.12 -1.77 -23.48
C GLY A 136 5.46 -2.82 -24.36
N HIS A 137 5.64 -2.75 -25.68
CA HIS A 137 5.16 -3.75 -26.64
C HIS A 137 6.24 -4.84 -26.89
N GLY A 138 5.89 -6.13 -26.77
CA GLY A 138 6.81 -7.27 -26.96
C GLY A 138 6.45 -8.50 -26.10
N ALA A 139 7.25 -9.57 -26.17
CA ALA A 139 7.02 -10.79 -25.37
C ALA A 139 6.98 -10.47 -23.85
N GLY A 140 5.93 -10.91 -23.14
CA GLY A 140 5.70 -10.57 -21.73
C GLY A 140 5.12 -9.17 -21.48
N ALA A 141 4.65 -8.46 -22.52
CA ALA A 141 3.96 -7.17 -22.38
C ALA A 141 2.68 -7.26 -21.54
N GLU A 142 1.90 -8.33 -21.69
CA GLU A 142 0.68 -8.52 -20.89
C GLU A 142 1.00 -8.59 -19.41
N VAL A 143 2.01 -9.36 -19.00
CA VAL A 143 2.44 -9.48 -17.60
C VAL A 143 2.94 -8.15 -17.02
N ARG A 144 3.67 -7.35 -17.82
CA ARG A 144 4.19 -6.03 -17.39
C ARG A 144 3.08 -4.98 -17.30
N GLY A 145 2.11 -5.03 -18.19
CA GLY A 145 0.96 -4.13 -18.20
C GLY A 145 0.03 -4.29 -17.00
N VAL A 146 -0.08 -5.50 -16.43
CA VAL A 146 -0.87 -5.73 -15.19
C VAL A 146 -0.07 -5.56 -13.90
N THR A 147 1.26 -5.54 -13.95
CA THR A 147 2.11 -5.39 -12.76
C THR A 147 2.50 -3.93 -12.49
N GLY A 148 2.44 -3.07 -13.51
CA GLY A 148 2.78 -1.64 -13.42
C GLY A 148 1.64 -0.74 -12.97
#